data_AF-A0A962D6N0-F1
#
_entry.id   AF-A0A962D6N0-F1
#
_cell.length_a   1.000
_cell.length_b   1.000
_cell.length_c   1.000
_cell.angle_alpha   90.00
_cell.angle_beta   90.00
_cell.angle_gamma   90.00
#
_symmetry.space_group_name_H-M   'P 1'
#
loop_
_entity.id
_entity.type
_entity.pdbx_description
1 polymer ?
#
loop_
_entity_poly.entity_id
_entity_poly.type
_entity_poly.pdbx_seq_one_letter_code
_entity_poly.pdbx_strand_id
1 'polypeptide(L)'
;MRRLALMLCALACAPTLRAASFAVDRLDDAVDMLPGDGVCLAIGGGCTLRAAIQESNALAGPDTLQLAAGSHVLSLPGIDEDLSSQGDLDVTDALTIEGAGPLLTVIDGGALDRVLDLLPADSARAVALRDLSLRNGRLDSFSQNSGGGAGLRVGRQVQLLIERVDIRNNVSSTFVDAMGLSNRGCINGQRLRLLDNFDPDQTGNERARAGAIYTSGVDSCLSLSDSEIRGNQGDQTGAVYADDG
;
A
#
# COMPACT_ATOMS: atom_id res chain seq x y z
N MET A 1 33.94 38.45 38.85
CA MET A 1 34.50 37.13 38.56
C MET A 1 33.36 36.22 38.06
N ARG A 2 33.54 35.65 36.86
CA ARG A 2 32.88 34.47 36.24
C ARG A 2 31.40 34.18 36.56
N ARG A 3 30.51 34.49 35.59
CA ARG A 3 29.18 33.87 35.49
C ARG A 3 29.35 32.44 34.98
N LEU A 4 28.98 31.46 35.79
CA LEU A 4 29.01 30.03 35.46
C LEU A 4 27.74 29.72 34.65
N ALA A 5 27.88 29.45 33.35
CA ALA A 5 26.79 28.97 32.52
C ALA A 5 26.71 27.44 32.67
N LEU A 6 25.66 26.94 33.31
CA LEU A 6 25.37 25.53 33.42
C LEU A 6 24.74 25.06 32.11
N MET A 7 25.54 24.46 31.23
CA MET A 7 25.07 23.88 29.98
C MET A 7 24.43 22.53 30.29
N LEU A 8 23.10 22.50 30.39
CA LEU A 8 22.32 21.27 30.53
C LEU A 8 22.39 20.54 29.18
N CYS A 9 23.29 19.56 29.07
CA CYS A 9 23.34 18.66 27.93
C CYS A 9 22.13 17.73 28.02
N ALA A 10 21.04 18.07 27.33
CA ALA A 10 19.93 17.15 27.14
C ALA A 10 20.47 15.95 26.34
N LEU A 11 20.57 14.78 26.98
CA LEU A 11 20.72 13.52 26.28
C LEU A 11 19.42 13.33 25.47
N ALA A 12 19.45 13.73 24.19
CA ALA A 12 18.47 13.25 23.24
C ALA A 12 18.67 11.74 23.15
N CYS A 13 17.74 10.97 23.71
CA CYS A 13 17.61 9.55 23.40
C CYS A 13 17.22 9.52 21.92
N ALA A 14 18.21 9.45 21.02
CA ALA A 14 17.94 9.22 19.62
C ALA A 14 17.23 7.86 19.54
N PRO A 15 16.03 7.77 18.94
CA PRO A 15 15.39 6.49 18.73
C PRO A 15 16.40 5.61 17.99
N THR A 16 16.71 4.44 18.56
CA THR A 16 17.54 3.46 17.88
C THR A 16 16.78 3.02 16.64
N LEU A 17 17.24 3.45 15.47
CA LEU A 17 16.75 2.96 14.18
C LEU A 17 17.00 1.45 14.16
N ARG A 18 15.94 0.67 14.35
CA ARG A 18 16.02 -0.78 14.39
C ARG A 18 14.92 -1.31 13.50
N ALA A 19 15.34 -1.98 12.43
CA ALA A 19 14.46 -2.80 11.62
C ALA A 19 13.79 -3.86 12.52
N ALA A 20 12.48 -3.76 12.69
CA ALA A 20 11.65 -4.77 13.31
C ALA A 20 11.23 -5.81 12.26
N SER A 21 10.85 -6.99 12.75
CA SER A 21 10.35 -8.08 11.92
C SER A 21 9.09 -8.64 12.55
N PHE A 22 7.98 -8.56 11.84
CA PHE A 22 6.69 -9.04 12.30
C PHE A 22 6.24 -10.26 11.50
N ALA A 23 6.02 -11.38 12.18
CA ALA A 23 5.43 -12.56 11.59
C ALA A 23 3.90 -12.42 11.68
N VAL A 24 3.24 -12.20 10.55
CA VAL A 24 1.79 -12.08 10.46
C VAL A 24 1.20 -13.48 10.39
N ASP A 25 0.70 -13.97 11.52
CA ASP A 25 0.19 -15.33 11.70
C ASP A 25 -1.34 -15.43 11.65
N ARG A 26 -2.03 -14.28 11.58
CA ARG A 26 -3.48 -14.19 11.47
C ARG A 26 -3.93 -13.65 10.11
N LEU A 27 -5.01 -14.28 9.62
CA LEU A 27 -5.60 -13.99 8.31
C LEU A 27 -6.80 -13.04 8.39
N ASP A 28 -7.36 -12.83 9.59
CA ASP A 28 -8.44 -11.89 9.81
C ASP A 28 -7.92 -10.47 10.02
N ASP A 29 -8.85 -9.52 10.05
CA ASP A 29 -8.54 -8.09 10.09
C ASP A 29 -8.93 -7.49 11.45
N ALA A 30 -7.91 -7.09 12.19
CA ALA A 30 -8.04 -6.44 13.48
C ALA A 30 -6.88 -5.46 13.67
N VAL A 31 -7.15 -4.33 14.32
CA VAL A 31 -6.16 -3.31 14.65
C VAL A 31 -5.20 -3.81 15.73
N ASP A 32 -4.01 -3.21 15.77
CA ASP A 32 -3.05 -3.37 16.85
C ASP A 32 -3.62 -2.80 18.17
N MET A 33 -3.28 -3.43 19.29
CA MET A 33 -3.70 -2.99 20.62
C MET A 33 -2.96 -1.73 21.08
N LEU A 34 -1.68 -1.59 20.77
CA LEU A 34 -0.79 -0.53 21.22
C LEU A 34 0.30 -0.21 20.16
N PRO A 35 -0.06 0.46 19.05
CA PRO A 35 0.92 0.80 18.01
C PRO A 35 2.17 1.52 18.55
N GLY A 36 3.35 1.01 18.16
CA GLY A 36 4.66 1.55 18.47
C GLY A 36 5.30 0.99 19.75
N ASP A 37 4.74 -0.07 20.33
CA ASP A 37 5.31 -0.73 21.51
C ASP A 37 6.38 -1.80 21.19
N GLY A 38 6.63 -2.04 19.90
CA GLY A 38 7.56 -3.01 19.35
C GLY A 38 6.96 -4.41 19.18
N VAL A 39 5.67 -4.60 19.41
CA VAL A 39 4.99 -5.90 19.40
C VAL A 39 3.73 -5.82 18.56
N CYS A 40 3.73 -6.51 17.41
CA CYS A 40 2.49 -6.74 16.67
C CYS A 40 1.52 -7.61 17.50
N LEU A 41 0.51 -6.99 18.09
CA LEU A 41 -0.50 -7.66 18.90
C LEU A 41 -1.88 -7.10 18.56
N ALA A 42 -2.57 -7.81 17.69
CA ALA A 42 -3.93 -7.48 17.30
C ALA A 42 -4.93 -7.66 18.45
N ILE A 43 -6.05 -6.94 18.39
CA ILE A 43 -7.19 -7.20 19.28
C ILE A 43 -7.61 -8.68 19.14
N GLY A 44 -7.62 -9.39 20.27
CA GLY A 44 -7.89 -10.84 20.29
C GLY A 44 -6.65 -11.73 20.16
N GLY A 45 -5.44 -11.15 20.19
CA GLY A 45 -4.15 -11.84 20.23
C GLY A 45 -3.60 -12.22 18.85
N GLY A 46 -2.31 -12.53 18.78
CA GLY A 46 -1.61 -12.81 17.50
C GLY A 46 -1.38 -11.54 16.67
N CYS A 47 -0.88 -11.70 15.45
CA CYS A 47 -0.48 -10.60 14.58
C CYS A 47 -1.23 -10.66 13.25
N THR A 48 -2.13 -9.70 13.04
CA THR A 48 -2.84 -9.48 11.76
C THR A 48 -2.01 -8.57 10.86
N LEU A 49 -2.32 -8.54 9.56
CA LEU A 49 -1.63 -7.66 8.62
C LEU A 49 -1.83 -6.18 8.99
N ARG A 50 -3.06 -5.78 9.33
CA ARG A 50 -3.37 -4.41 9.76
C ARG A 50 -2.59 -4.03 11.02
N ALA A 51 -2.59 -4.89 12.04
CA ALA A 51 -1.83 -4.64 13.25
C ALA A 51 -0.33 -4.47 12.97
N ALA A 52 0.26 -5.33 12.13
CA ALA A 52 1.67 -5.24 11.79
C ALA A 52 2.04 -3.95 11.03
N ILE A 53 1.14 -3.46 10.16
CA ILE A 53 1.32 -2.20 9.46
C ILE A 53 1.18 -1.02 10.43
N GLN A 54 0.19 -1.04 11.32
CA GLN A 54 0.03 0.00 12.34
C GLN A 54 1.23 0.08 13.28
N GLU A 55 1.75 -1.08 13.69
CA GLU A 55 2.96 -1.17 14.49
C GLU A 55 4.17 -0.59 13.73
N SER A 56 4.40 -1.03 12.48
CA SER A 56 5.51 -0.54 11.67
C SER A 56 5.43 0.98 11.41
N ASN A 57 4.25 1.51 11.11
CA ASN A 57 4.03 2.95 10.91
C ASN A 57 4.35 3.79 12.16
N ALA A 58 4.26 3.19 13.35
CA ALA A 58 4.55 3.85 14.63
C ALA A 58 6.01 3.67 15.10
N LEU A 59 6.76 2.77 14.46
CA LEU A 59 8.18 2.57 14.68
C LEU A 59 9.01 3.45 13.76
N ALA A 60 10.33 3.45 14.02
CA ALA A 60 11.28 4.19 13.20
C ALA A 60 12.19 3.22 12.46
N GLY A 61 12.20 3.31 11.14
CA GLY A 61 13.14 2.62 10.27
C GLY A 61 12.50 1.50 9.47
N PRO A 62 13.28 0.88 8.58
CA PRO A 62 12.73 -0.07 7.62
C PRO A 62 12.39 -1.40 8.28
N ASP A 63 11.09 -1.69 8.41
CA ASP A 63 10.61 -2.94 8.99
C ASP A 63 10.31 -3.99 7.92
N THR A 64 10.14 -5.24 8.36
CA THR A 64 9.74 -6.36 7.49
C THR A 64 8.55 -7.12 8.06
N LEU A 65 7.54 -7.35 7.24
CA LEU A 65 6.37 -8.17 7.52
C LEU A 65 6.49 -9.47 6.74
N GLN A 66 6.55 -10.61 7.45
CA GLN A 66 6.45 -11.93 6.84
C GLN A 66 5.01 -12.44 6.97
N LEU A 67 4.34 -12.59 5.83
CA LEU A 67 2.95 -13.02 5.79
C LEU A 67 2.85 -14.55 5.74
N ALA A 68 2.01 -15.10 6.61
CA ALA A 68 1.58 -16.49 6.47
C ALA A 68 0.92 -16.73 5.09
N ALA A 69 0.97 -17.98 4.62
CA ALA A 69 0.17 -18.38 3.47
C ALA A 69 -1.32 -18.34 3.84
N GLY A 70 -2.14 -17.81 2.96
CA GLY A 70 -3.57 -17.62 3.17
C GLY A 70 -4.08 -16.34 2.50
N SER A 71 -5.34 -16.02 2.80
CA SER A 71 -5.98 -14.78 2.37
C SER A 71 -6.15 -13.89 3.58
N HIS A 72 -5.36 -12.82 3.68
CA HIS A 72 -5.54 -11.74 4.64
C HIS A 72 -6.69 -10.85 4.14
N VAL A 73 -7.89 -11.02 4.69
CA VAL A 73 -9.10 -10.36 4.19
C VAL A 73 -9.41 -9.14 5.05
N LEU A 74 -9.37 -7.95 4.46
CA LEU A 74 -9.80 -6.72 5.11
C LEU A 74 -11.31 -6.79 5.38
N SER A 75 -11.71 -6.45 6.60
CA SER A 75 -13.10 -6.60 7.06
C SER A 75 -13.62 -5.41 7.87
N LEU A 76 -12.74 -4.47 8.24
CA LEU A 76 -13.10 -3.24 8.94
C LEU A 76 -13.54 -2.17 7.93
N PRO A 77 -14.85 -1.85 7.81
CA PRO A 77 -15.33 -0.91 6.81
C PRO A 77 -14.91 0.52 7.17
N GLY A 78 -14.55 1.30 6.17
CA GLY A 78 -14.18 2.71 6.27
C GLY A 78 -13.67 3.18 4.93
N ILE A 79 -13.76 4.49 4.68
CA ILE A 79 -13.17 5.15 3.52
C ILE A 79 -12.52 6.45 3.99
N ASP A 80 -11.53 6.93 3.24
CA ASP A 80 -10.86 8.22 3.48
C ASP A 80 -10.26 8.37 4.88
N GLU A 81 -9.56 7.33 5.33
CA GLU A 81 -8.78 7.33 6.56
C GLU A 81 -7.32 7.04 6.21
N ASP A 82 -6.36 7.68 6.90
CA ASP A 82 -4.92 7.62 6.56
C ASP A 82 -4.07 7.02 7.71
N LEU A 83 -4.69 6.29 8.66
CA LEU A 83 -4.00 5.66 9.81
C LEU A 83 -4.17 4.13 9.84
N SER A 84 -4.64 3.53 8.74
CA SER A 84 -4.83 2.07 8.61
C SER A 84 -5.73 1.49 9.71
N SER A 85 -6.67 2.24 10.27
CA SER A 85 -7.61 1.77 11.29
C SER A 85 -8.86 1.11 10.70
N GLN A 86 -9.25 1.49 9.48
CA GLN A 86 -10.37 0.93 8.72
C GLN A 86 -10.05 0.97 7.22
N GLY A 87 -10.91 0.38 6.37
CA GLY A 87 -10.77 0.49 4.92
C GLY A 87 -9.51 -0.18 4.41
N ASP A 88 -8.73 0.56 3.61
CA ASP A 88 -7.46 0.11 3.06
C ASP A 88 -6.36 0.05 4.13
N LEU A 89 -5.14 -0.27 3.69
CA LEU A 89 -3.97 -0.35 4.54
C LEU A 89 -3.01 0.79 4.19
N ASP A 90 -2.86 1.76 5.08
CA ASP A 90 -1.92 2.86 4.88
C ASP A 90 -0.51 2.50 5.33
N VAL A 91 0.47 2.76 4.47
CA VAL A 91 1.91 2.60 4.77
C VAL A 91 2.57 3.97 4.79
N THR A 92 3.06 4.37 5.96
CA THR A 92 3.64 5.70 6.21
C THR A 92 5.15 5.67 6.49
N ASP A 93 5.72 4.51 6.83
CA ASP A 93 7.17 4.30 6.95
C ASP A 93 7.74 3.38 5.84
N ALA A 94 9.07 3.26 5.79
CA ALA A 94 9.77 2.31 4.94
C ALA A 94 9.44 0.88 5.37
N LEU A 95 9.03 0.04 4.43
CA LEU A 95 8.42 -1.25 4.76
C LEU A 95 8.70 -2.29 3.69
N THR A 96 9.02 -3.51 4.11
CA THR A 96 9.03 -4.69 3.23
C THR A 96 7.90 -5.64 3.63
N ILE A 97 7.03 -6.00 2.68
CA ILE A 97 5.97 -7.00 2.88
C ILE A 97 6.28 -8.21 2.00
N GLU A 98 6.46 -9.37 2.62
CA GLU A 98 6.87 -10.61 1.95
C GLU A 98 5.84 -11.73 2.19
N GLY A 99 5.33 -12.31 1.12
CA GLY A 99 4.51 -13.53 1.16
C GLY A 99 5.27 -14.79 0.74
N ALA A 100 4.53 -15.89 0.56
CA ALA A 100 5.06 -17.17 0.09
C ALA A 100 4.89 -17.41 -1.42
N GLY A 101 4.27 -16.47 -2.13
CA GLY A 101 4.03 -16.46 -3.57
C GLY A 101 2.65 -15.91 -3.91
N PRO A 102 2.42 -15.37 -5.13
CA PRO A 102 1.16 -14.71 -5.51
C PRO A 102 -0.06 -15.65 -5.59
N LEU A 103 0.13 -16.96 -5.45
CA LEU A 103 -0.95 -17.96 -5.33
C LEU A 103 -1.14 -18.46 -3.91
N LEU A 104 -0.20 -18.18 -3.01
CA LEU A 104 -0.17 -18.69 -1.63
C LEU A 104 -0.48 -17.61 -0.60
N THR A 105 -0.08 -16.36 -0.86
CA THR A 105 -0.35 -15.21 0.01
C THR A 105 -1.17 -14.18 -0.75
N VAL A 106 -2.35 -13.89 -0.24
CA VAL A 106 -3.30 -12.93 -0.82
C VAL A 106 -3.62 -11.86 0.22
N ILE A 107 -3.52 -10.60 -0.16
CA ILE A 107 -4.14 -9.47 0.54
C ILE A 107 -5.41 -9.14 -0.24
N ASP A 108 -6.55 -9.35 0.40
CA ASP A 108 -7.88 -9.22 -0.18
C ASP A 108 -8.56 -8.00 0.44
N GLY A 109 -8.83 -6.97 -0.37
CA GLY A 109 -9.42 -5.71 0.10
C GLY A 109 -10.86 -5.82 0.59
N GLY A 110 -11.47 -7.02 0.53
CA GLY A 110 -12.81 -7.25 1.05
C GLY A 110 -13.92 -6.49 0.32
N ALA A 111 -13.59 -5.87 -0.83
CA ALA A 111 -14.45 -4.93 -1.54
C ALA A 111 -14.89 -3.72 -0.69
N LEU A 112 -14.07 -3.28 0.26
CA LEU A 112 -14.39 -2.18 1.19
C LEU A 112 -13.87 -0.83 0.70
N ASP A 113 -12.59 -0.80 0.33
CA ASP A 113 -11.85 0.36 -0.17
C ASP A 113 -10.74 -0.20 -1.09
N ARG A 114 -9.69 0.59 -1.34
CA ARG A 114 -8.42 0.13 -1.88
C ARG A 114 -7.82 -1.00 -1.04
N VAL A 115 -6.87 -1.74 -1.60
CA VAL A 115 -6.14 -2.77 -0.83
C VAL A 115 -5.00 -2.15 -0.02
N LEU A 116 -4.15 -1.37 -0.67
CA LEU A 116 -2.94 -0.79 -0.05
C LEU A 116 -2.70 0.63 -0.55
N ASP A 117 -2.39 1.53 0.38
CA ASP A 117 -2.04 2.91 0.12
C ASP A 117 -0.64 3.26 0.64
N LEU A 118 0.31 3.44 -0.28
CA LEU A 118 1.63 3.95 0.08
C LEU A 118 1.56 5.48 0.07
N LEU A 119 1.29 6.08 1.22
CA LEU A 119 1.05 7.53 1.33
C LEU A 119 2.24 8.36 0.81
N PRO A 120 2.07 9.63 0.41
CA PRO A 120 3.20 10.50 0.10
C PRO A 120 4.21 10.60 1.25
N ALA A 121 5.46 10.90 0.92
CA ALA A 121 6.53 11.12 1.89
C ALA A 121 7.21 12.49 1.67
N ASP A 122 7.79 13.05 2.74
CA ASP A 122 8.58 14.29 2.64
C ASP A 122 9.99 14.06 2.03
N SER A 123 10.44 12.81 2.02
CA SER A 123 11.70 12.37 1.43
C SER A 123 11.58 10.95 0.91
N ALA A 124 12.56 10.49 0.13
CA ALA A 124 12.54 9.18 -0.49
C ALA A 124 12.27 8.04 0.53
N ARG A 125 11.14 7.35 0.40
CA ARG A 125 10.74 6.22 1.25
C ARG A 125 10.73 4.93 0.47
N ALA A 126 11.54 3.96 0.91
CA ALA A 126 11.63 2.66 0.26
C ALA A 126 10.53 1.73 0.75
N VAL A 127 9.73 1.20 -0.18
CA VAL A 127 8.75 0.15 0.10
C VAL A 127 9.04 -1.03 -0.83
N ALA A 128 8.92 -2.25 -0.31
CA ALA A 128 9.05 -3.47 -1.11
C ALA A 128 7.86 -4.40 -0.91
N LEU A 129 7.30 -4.88 -2.02
CA LEU A 129 6.25 -5.90 -2.04
C LEU A 129 6.78 -7.13 -2.76
N ARG A 130 6.74 -8.30 -2.11
CA ARG A 130 7.26 -9.55 -2.66
C ARG A 130 6.31 -10.70 -2.46
N ASP A 131 6.20 -11.55 -3.48
CA ASP A 131 5.63 -12.90 -3.34
C ASP A 131 4.17 -12.92 -2.80
N LEU A 132 3.33 -12.02 -3.29
CA LEU A 132 1.95 -11.88 -2.81
C LEU A 132 1.01 -11.43 -3.93
N SER A 133 -0.30 -11.48 -3.69
CA SER A 133 -1.27 -10.84 -4.59
C SER A 133 -2.17 -9.85 -3.86
N LEU A 134 -2.42 -8.71 -4.49
CA LEU A 134 -3.42 -7.72 -4.09
C LEU A 134 -4.68 -7.92 -4.94
N ARG A 135 -5.84 -8.08 -4.31
CA ARG A 135 -7.10 -8.23 -5.05
C ARG A 135 -8.30 -7.65 -4.35
N ASN A 136 -9.40 -7.55 -5.11
CA ASN A 136 -10.73 -7.17 -4.62
C ASN A 136 -10.76 -5.81 -3.90
N GLY A 137 -9.83 -4.91 -4.21
CA GLY A 137 -10.00 -3.51 -3.86
C GLY A 137 -11.15 -2.90 -4.67
N ARG A 138 -11.95 -2.05 -4.02
CA ARG A 138 -13.14 -1.44 -4.62
C ARG A 138 -13.25 0.03 -4.23
N LEU A 139 -13.32 0.90 -5.23
CA LEU A 139 -13.62 2.32 -5.06
C LEU A 139 -15.01 2.61 -5.68
N ASP A 140 -16.04 2.71 -4.85
CA ASP A 140 -17.43 2.92 -5.31
C ASP A 140 -18.01 4.30 -4.98
N SER A 141 -17.32 5.05 -4.13
CA SER A 141 -17.74 6.34 -3.63
C SER A 141 -16.72 7.40 -4.05
N PHE A 142 -17.20 8.50 -4.64
CA PHE A 142 -16.33 9.63 -4.98
C PHE A 142 -15.95 10.38 -3.70
N SER A 143 -14.71 10.29 -3.27
CA SER A 143 -14.10 11.31 -2.44
C SER A 143 -13.16 12.17 -3.28
N GLN A 144 -13.12 13.47 -2.97
CA GLN A 144 -12.23 14.41 -3.66
C GLN A 144 -10.75 14.05 -3.48
N ASN A 145 -10.44 13.14 -2.54
CA ASN A 145 -9.10 12.62 -2.28
C ASN A 145 -8.87 11.21 -2.87
N SER A 146 -9.90 10.54 -3.40
CA SER A 146 -9.85 9.17 -3.96
C SER A 146 -9.09 9.04 -5.29
N GLY A 147 -8.36 10.06 -5.72
CA GLY A 147 -7.47 9.95 -6.88
C GLY A 147 -6.38 8.91 -6.61
N GLY A 148 -6.60 7.67 -7.06
CA GLY A 148 -5.73 6.54 -6.73
C GLY A 148 -6.03 5.26 -7.52
N GLY A 149 -5.33 4.19 -7.18
CA GLY A 149 -5.54 2.85 -7.74
C GLY A 149 -6.41 2.02 -6.81
N ALA A 150 -7.46 1.34 -7.28
CA ALA A 150 -8.28 0.48 -6.42
C ALA A 150 -7.49 -0.72 -5.84
N GLY A 151 -6.48 -1.24 -6.54
CA GLY A 151 -5.55 -2.21 -5.98
C GLY A 151 -4.48 -1.55 -5.10
N LEU A 152 -3.69 -0.67 -5.72
CA LEU A 152 -2.52 -0.05 -5.10
C LEU A 152 -2.39 1.41 -5.50
N ARG A 153 -2.14 2.28 -4.52
CA ARG A 153 -1.67 3.65 -4.78
C ARG A 153 -0.24 3.81 -4.29
N VAL A 154 0.59 4.42 -5.13
CA VAL A 154 1.98 4.78 -4.82
C VAL A 154 2.10 6.30 -4.79
N GLY A 155 2.27 6.84 -3.60
CA GLY A 155 2.42 8.27 -3.35
C GLY A 155 3.74 8.84 -3.85
N ARG A 156 3.82 10.18 -3.87
CA ARG A 156 5.05 10.90 -4.21
C ARG A 156 6.16 10.58 -3.21
N GLN A 157 7.40 10.62 -3.69
CA GLN A 157 8.60 10.27 -2.92
C GLN A 157 8.64 8.81 -2.42
N VAL A 158 7.71 7.95 -2.83
CA VAL A 158 7.80 6.50 -2.57
C VAL A 158 8.62 5.84 -3.68
N GLN A 159 9.61 5.04 -3.29
CA GLN A 159 10.37 4.15 -4.16
C GLN A 159 9.88 2.72 -3.91
N LEU A 160 9.08 2.19 -4.85
CA LEU A 160 8.51 0.86 -4.76
C LEU A 160 9.34 -0.15 -5.56
N LEU A 161 9.86 -1.16 -4.86
CA LEU A 161 10.31 -2.40 -5.45
C LEU A 161 9.18 -3.42 -5.40
N ILE A 162 8.77 -3.97 -6.54
CA ILE A 162 7.66 -4.93 -6.59
C ILE A 162 8.08 -6.17 -7.38
N GLU A 163 8.15 -7.32 -6.70
CA GLU A 163 8.74 -8.54 -7.24
C GLU A 163 7.82 -9.76 -7.06
N ARG A 164 7.48 -10.46 -8.15
CA ARG A 164 6.57 -11.63 -8.11
C ARG A 164 5.24 -11.31 -7.42
N VAL A 165 4.63 -10.20 -7.83
CA VAL A 165 3.35 -9.73 -7.30
C VAL A 165 2.28 -9.74 -8.37
N ASP A 166 1.07 -10.12 -7.98
CA ASP A 166 -0.12 -9.96 -8.80
C ASP A 166 -1.02 -8.86 -8.24
N ILE A 167 -1.47 -7.94 -9.08
CA ILE A 167 -2.51 -6.96 -8.75
C ILE A 167 -3.69 -7.28 -9.65
N ARG A 168 -4.75 -7.87 -9.09
CA ARG A 168 -5.82 -8.47 -9.89
C ARG A 168 -7.23 -8.27 -9.37
N ASN A 169 -8.21 -8.26 -10.26
CA ASN A 169 -9.63 -8.17 -9.93
C ASN A 169 -9.99 -6.96 -9.04
N ASN A 170 -9.26 -5.85 -9.18
CA ASN A 170 -9.59 -4.60 -8.51
C ASN A 170 -10.56 -3.80 -9.38
N VAL A 171 -11.48 -3.10 -8.72
CA VAL A 171 -12.64 -2.49 -9.35
C VAL A 171 -12.80 -1.04 -8.90
N SER A 172 -13.19 -0.15 -9.81
CA SER A 172 -13.71 1.17 -9.45
C SER A 172 -15.00 1.41 -10.24
N SER A 173 -16.00 2.00 -9.61
CA SER A 173 -17.19 2.56 -10.29
C SER A 173 -17.25 4.08 -10.20
N THR A 174 -16.13 4.71 -9.84
CA THR A 174 -15.97 6.16 -9.81
C THR A 174 -14.73 6.59 -10.59
N PHE A 175 -14.62 7.90 -10.84
CA PHE A 175 -13.49 8.47 -11.57
C PHE A 175 -12.21 8.37 -10.72
N VAL A 176 -11.29 7.53 -11.16
CA VAL A 176 -9.99 7.32 -10.52
C VAL A 176 -8.86 7.28 -11.53
N ASP A 177 -7.62 7.33 -11.06
CA ASP A 177 -6.45 7.27 -11.92
C ASP A 177 -6.35 5.88 -12.60
N ALA A 178 -6.47 4.81 -11.81
CA ALA A 178 -6.46 3.45 -12.32
C ALA A 178 -7.26 2.47 -11.43
N MET A 179 -7.58 1.29 -11.95
CA MET A 179 -8.17 0.22 -11.13
C MET A 179 -7.07 -0.64 -10.50
N GLY A 180 -6.06 -1.03 -11.28
CA GLY A 180 -4.94 -1.80 -10.76
C GLY A 180 -4.03 -0.95 -9.85
N LEU A 181 -3.27 -0.04 -10.46
CA LEU A 181 -2.17 0.66 -9.83
C LEU A 181 -2.16 2.13 -10.25
N SER A 182 -2.19 3.06 -9.29
CA SER A 182 -1.87 4.47 -9.53
C SER A 182 -0.49 4.80 -8.99
N ASN A 183 0.33 5.46 -9.81
CA ASN A 183 1.72 5.77 -9.51
C ASN A 183 1.99 7.28 -9.60
N ARG A 184 2.41 7.86 -8.48
CA ARG A 184 3.01 9.20 -8.39
C ARG A 184 4.43 9.17 -7.82
N GLY A 185 4.96 7.98 -7.55
CA GLY A 185 6.33 7.73 -7.10
C GLY A 185 7.12 6.93 -8.14
N CYS A 186 8.15 6.22 -7.72
CA CYS A 186 9.02 5.48 -8.63
C CYS A 186 8.88 3.98 -8.42
N ILE A 187 8.46 3.26 -9.46
CA ILE A 187 8.23 1.81 -9.43
C ILE A 187 9.29 1.08 -10.25
N ASN A 188 9.95 0.12 -9.60
CA ASN A 188 10.76 -0.89 -10.25
C ASN A 188 10.10 -2.27 -10.05
N GLY A 189 9.53 -2.79 -11.12
CA GLY A 189 8.77 -4.04 -11.13
C GLY A 189 9.49 -5.17 -11.86
N GLN A 190 9.52 -6.34 -11.24
CA GLN A 190 9.98 -7.58 -11.86
C GLN A 190 8.96 -8.69 -11.65
N ARG A 191 8.49 -9.32 -12.73
CA ARG A 191 7.41 -10.34 -12.66
C ARG A 191 6.17 -9.79 -11.97
N LEU A 192 5.82 -8.55 -12.28
CA LEU A 192 4.58 -7.92 -11.84
C LEU A 192 3.48 -8.28 -12.84
N ARG A 193 2.37 -8.84 -12.35
CA ARG A 193 1.20 -9.16 -13.18
C ARG A 193 0.01 -8.29 -12.81
N LEU A 194 -0.49 -7.51 -13.76
CA LEU A 194 -1.73 -6.76 -13.60
C LEU A 194 -2.80 -7.43 -14.42
N LEU A 195 -3.77 -8.04 -13.74
CA LEU A 195 -4.71 -8.97 -14.36
C LEU A 195 -6.14 -8.57 -14.05
N ASP A 196 -6.97 -8.42 -15.08
CA ASP A 196 -8.42 -8.38 -14.92
C ASP A 196 -8.90 -7.28 -13.94
N ASN A 197 -8.19 -6.14 -13.87
CA ASN A 197 -8.63 -4.95 -13.14
C ASN A 197 -9.57 -4.15 -14.04
N PHE A 198 -10.79 -3.89 -13.60
CA PHE A 198 -11.84 -3.41 -14.49
C PHE A 198 -12.85 -2.48 -13.82
N ASP A 199 -13.41 -1.60 -14.65
CA ASP A 199 -14.58 -0.79 -14.31
C ASP A 199 -15.86 -1.55 -14.74
N PRO A 200 -16.76 -1.94 -13.82
CA PRO A 200 -18.00 -2.63 -14.16
C PRO A 200 -19.04 -1.72 -14.86
N ASP A 201 -18.98 -0.40 -14.66
CA ASP A 201 -19.95 0.53 -15.26
C ASP A 201 -19.43 1.06 -16.60
N GLN A 202 -19.58 0.23 -17.63
CA GLN A 202 -19.25 0.55 -19.03
C GLN A 202 -20.19 1.58 -19.67
N THR A 203 -21.09 2.25 -18.92
CA THR A 203 -22.09 3.19 -19.48
C THR A 203 -22.12 4.62 -18.91
N GLY A 204 -21.33 4.99 -17.89
CA GLY A 204 -21.26 6.35 -17.31
C GLY A 204 -20.14 7.31 -17.78
N ASN A 205 -20.17 8.57 -17.33
CA ASN A 205 -19.23 9.68 -17.63
C ASN A 205 -18.07 9.84 -16.61
N GLU A 206 -17.97 8.99 -15.59
CA GLU A 206 -17.04 9.17 -14.46
C GLU A 206 -16.22 7.90 -14.21
N ARG A 207 -15.31 7.60 -15.12
CA ARG A 207 -14.57 6.33 -15.12
C ARG A 207 -13.09 6.47 -14.95
N ALA A 208 -12.48 5.37 -14.54
CA ALA A 208 -11.05 5.32 -14.32
C ALA A 208 -10.24 5.43 -15.62
N ARG A 209 -9.16 6.23 -15.62
CA ARG A 209 -8.37 6.47 -16.83
C ARG A 209 -7.72 5.20 -17.38
N ALA A 210 -7.08 4.40 -16.51
CA ALA A 210 -6.35 3.20 -16.91
C ALA A 210 -6.76 1.92 -16.18
N GLY A 211 -7.08 0.86 -16.92
CA GLY A 211 -7.36 -0.48 -16.40
C GLY A 211 -6.25 -0.97 -15.45
N ALA A 212 -5.03 -1.00 -15.97
CA ALA A 212 -3.89 -1.54 -15.25
C ALA A 212 -3.11 -0.46 -14.48
N ILE A 213 -2.42 0.45 -15.18
CA ILE A 213 -1.49 1.41 -14.56
C ILE A 213 -1.82 2.82 -15.02
N TYR A 214 -1.92 3.72 -14.05
CA TYR A 214 -1.77 5.14 -14.29
C TYR A 214 -0.47 5.61 -13.66
N THR A 215 0.34 6.38 -14.39
CA THR A 215 1.57 6.97 -13.87
C THR A 215 1.66 8.44 -14.25
N SER A 216 1.92 9.31 -13.27
CA SER A 216 2.03 10.74 -13.55
C SER A 216 2.87 11.51 -12.55
N GLY A 217 3.42 12.64 -13.01
CA GLY A 217 4.07 13.64 -12.17
C GLY A 217 5.59 13.52 -12.15
N VAL A 218 6.23 14.57 -11.64
CA VAL A 218 7.69 14.80 -11.75
C VAL A 218 8.54 13.78 -11.00
N ASP A 219 7.99 13.18 -9.95
CA ASP A 219 8.65 12.13 -9.16
C ASP A 219 8.36 10.73 -9.72
N SER A 220 7.54 10.64 -10.79
CA SER A 220 7.05 9.37 -11.29
C SER A 220 8.07 8.65 -12.17
N CYS A 221 8.27 7.36 -11.89
CA CYS A 221 9.06 6.47 -12.73
C CYS A 221 8.35 5.10 -12.82
N LEU A 222 8.50 4.42 -13.95
CA LEU A 222 7.97 3.08 -14.14
C LEU A 222 8.95 2.24 -14.96
N SER A 223 9.53 1.22 -14.34
CA SER A 223 10.33 0.20 -15.02
C SER A 223 9.71 -1.17 -14.74
N LEU A 224 9.43 -1.93 -15.80
CA LEU A 224 8.85 -3.27 -15.70
C LEU A 224 9.70 -4.26 -16.48
N SER A 225 10.01 -5.40 -15.86
CA SER A 225 10.76 -6.50 -16.47
C SER A 225 10.06 -7.83 -16.22
N ASP A 226 9.99 -8.68 -17.24
CA ASP A 226 9.30 -9.99 -17.18
C ASP A 226 7.86 -9.91 -16.65
N SER A 227 7.17 -8.80 -16.93
CA SER A 227 5.84 -8.46 -16.39
C SER A 227 4.71 -8.73 -17.39
N GLU A 228 3.49 -8.93 -16.87
CA GLU A 228 2.28 -9.20 -17.66
C GLU A 228 1.22 -8.13 -17.37
N ILE A 229 0.59 -7.60 -18.42
CA ILE A 229 -0.59 -6.74 -18.31
C ILE A 229 -1.67 -7.35 -19.21
N ARG A 230 -2.73 -7.92 -18.62
CA ARG A 230 -3.76 -8.65 -19.39
C ARG A 230 -5.15 -8.48 -18.79
N GLY A 231 -6.17 -8.41 -19.66
CA GLY A 231 -7.57 -8.44 -19.27
C GLY A 231 -8.07 -7.21 -18.51
N ASN A 232 -7.22 -6.20 -18.34
CA ASN A 232 -7.58 -4.96 -17.66
C ASN A 232 -8.41 -4.06 -18.58
N GLN A 233 -9.35 -3.32 -17.99
CA GLN A 233 -10.26 -2.44 -18.70
C GLN A 233 -10.39 -1.12 -17.96
N GLY A 234 -9.93 -0.04 -18.58
CA GLY A 234 -10.19 1.34 -18.15
C GLY A 234 -10.82 2.11 -19.30
N ASP A 235 -11.28 3.32 -19.00
CA ASP A 235 -12.04 4.14 -19.94
C ASP A 235 -11.19 4.67 -21.09
N GLN A 236 -10.00 5.20 -20.76
CA GLN A 236 -9.08 5.72 -21.77
C GLN A 236 -8.15 4.63 -22.29
N THR A 237 -7.74 3.70 -21.42
CA THR A 237 -6.89 2.56 -21.79
C THR A 237 -7.08 1.38 -20.85
N GLY A 238 -7.01 0.16 -21.38
CA GLY A 238 -6.93 -1.04 -20.54
C GLY A 238 -5.57 -1.23 -19.89
N ALA A 239 -4.49 -0.80 -20.54
CA ALA A 239 -3.13 -1.07 -20.08
C ALA A 239 -2.54 0.08 -19.26
N VAL A 240 -1.66 0.88 -19.85
CA VAL A 240 -0.93 1.94 -19.17
C VAL A 240 -1.37 3.30 -19.70
N TYR A 241 -1.67 4.23 -18.80
CA TYR A 241 -1.80 5.65 -19.07
C TYR A 241 -0.65 6.39 -18.39
N ALA A 242 0.12 7.16 -19.17
CA ALA A 242 1.19 8.00 -18.64
C ALA A 242 0.83 9.47 -18.92
N ASP A 243 0.87 10.30 -17.88
CA ASP A 243 0.57 11.73 -17.95
C ASP A 243 1.78 12.54 -17.47
N ASP A 244 2.19 13.54 -18.24
CA ASP A 244 3.34 14.38 -17.90
C ASP A 244 2.99 15.48 -16.88
N GLY A 245 1.69 15.67 -16.58
CA GLY A 245 1.19 16.71 -15.67
C GLY A 245 0.88 18.02 -16.37
#